data_AF-A0A536RVJ9-F1
#
_entry.id   AF-A0A536RVJ9-F1
#
_cell.length_a   1.000
_cell.length_b   1.000
_cell.length_c   1.000
_cell.angle_alpha   90.00
_cell.angle_beta   90.00
_cell.angle_gamma   90.00
#
_symmetry.space_group_name_H-M   'P 1'
#
loop_
_entity.id
_entity.type
_entity.pdbx_description
1 polymer ?
#
loop_
_entity_poly.entity_id
_entity_poly.type
_entity_poly.pdbx_seq_one_letter_code
_entity_poly.pdbx_strand_id
1 'polypeptide(L)'
;MLAKRALSPPRRHLKVGRIELNSDARRAHVQDRELPLTPREFDLLNVFLLNEGTVLSRDRILAAAWGARFVGEPKTVDVHVAWLRPKLEASGVRITTLRGIGYRLDELERARPRVLFVCVENAGRSQIAAAFLKRMSDGSVDVESAGTRPAKRVHSEVIDVMREVGIDLSNERPKVLSAEMAMAATRVVTMGCEAEECPVFASPVEDWGIRNPAGLPAPAVREIRDEIESRVRVLLSELNP
;
A
#
# COMPACT_ATOMS: atom_id res chain seq x y z
N MET A 1 25.33 -3.69 49.06
CA MET A 1 24.66 -4.44 47.98
C MET A 1 24.37 -3.49 46.84
N LEU A 2 24.81 -3.84 45.62
CA LEU A 2 24.61 -3.05 44.41
C LEU A 2 23.13 -3.09 43.97
N ALA A 3 22.53 -1.93 43.77
CA ALA A 3 21.36 -1.76 42.91
C ALA A 3 21.48 -0.44 42.12
N LYS A 4 22.38 -0.41 41.13
CA LYS A 4 22.29 0.57 40.03
C LYS A 4 21.40 -0.04 38.95
N ARG A 5 20.12 0.34 38.91
CA ARG A 5 19.34 0.21 37.67
C ARG A 5 18.16 1.17 37.62
N ALA A 6 18.30 2.23 36.82
CA ALA A 6 17.23 2.80 36.01
C ALA A 6 17.83 3.81 35.03
N LEU A 7 18.13 3.37 33.81
CA LEU A 7 18.14 4.24 32.64
C LEU A 7 17.17 3.63 31.65
N SER A 8 16.04 4.28 31.44
CA SER A 8 15.25 4.12 30.22
C SER A 8 14.79 5.52 29.80
N PRO A 9 15.61 6.26 29.03
CA PRO A 9 15.15 7.48 28.39
C PRO A 9 14.07 7.16 27.33
N PRO A 10 13.27 8.16 26.91
CA PRO A 10 12.19 7.97 25.95
C PRO A 10 12.76 7.52 24.59
N ARG A 11 12.34 6.33 24.17
CA ARG A 11 12.75 5.72 22.92
C ARG A 11 12.27 6.57 21.73
N ARG A 12 13.14 7.38 21.12
CA ARG A 12 12.81 8.10 19.88
C ARG A 12 12.82 7.14 18.69
N HIS A 13 11.64 6.60 18.39
CA HIS A 13 11.39 5.79 17.19
C HIS A 13 10.80 6.69 16.11
N LEU A 14 11.42 6.69 14.93
CA LEU A 14 10.89 7.33 13.72
C LEU A 14 10.43 6.24 12.76
N LYS A 15 9.27 6.45 12.12
CA LYS A 15 8.74 5.55 11.11
C LYS A 15 8.27 6.35 9.90
N VAL A 16 8.84 6.05 8.73
CA VAL A 16 8.46 6.62 7.42
C VAL A 16 8.59 5.51 6.38
N GLY A 17 7.55 5.30 5.57
CA GLY A 17 7.49 4.15 4.68
C GLY A 17 7.64 2.83 5.44
N ARG A 18 8.61 2.02 5.04
CA ARG A 18 8.99 0.76 5.70
C ARG A 18 10.23 0.90 6.58
N ILE A 19 10.74 2.13 6.78
CA ILE A 19 11.89 2.38 7.66
C ILE A 19 11.41 2.54 9.09
N GLU A 20 12.04 1.81 9.99
CA GLU A 20 11.97 2.04 11.43
C GLU A 20 13.37 2.42 11.93
N LEU A 21 13.50 3.62 12.51
CA LEU A 21 14.78 4.11 13.04
C LEU A 21 14.67 4.30 14.54
N ASN A 22 15.61 3.70 15.28
CA ASN A 22 15.80 3.90 16.70
C ASN A 22 17.03 4.80 16.92
N SER A 23 16.77 6.05 17.29
CA SER A 23 17.83 7.06 17.46
C SER A 23 18.80 6.71 18.59
N ASP A 24 18.30 6.14 19.69
CA ASP A 24 19.10 5.81 20.88
C ASP A 24 20.01 4.61 20.64
N ALA A 25 19.48 3.57 19.99
CA ALA A 25 20.23 2.37 19.64
C ALA A 25 21.14 2.58 18.42
N ARG A 26 20.96 3.68 17.68
CA ARG A 26 21.58 3.95 16.38
C ARG A 26 21.39 2.81 15.37
N ARG A 27 20.17 2.27 15.32
CA ARG A 27 19.79 1.19 14.39
C ARG A 27 18.64 1.64 13.52
N ALA A 28 18.65 1.21 12.27
CA ALA A 28 17.54 1.40 11.34
C ALA A 28 17.24 0.09 10.64
N HIS A 29 15.96 -0.17 10.42
CA HIS A 29 15.45 -1.39 9.80
C HIS A 29 14.56 -1.02 8.63
N VAL A 30 14.56 -1.86 7.60
CA VAL A 30 13.51 -1.90 6.59
C VAL A 30 12.74 -3.19 6.81
N GLN A 31 11.48 -3.07 7.23
CA GLN A 31 10.73 -4.21 7.78
C GLN A 31 11.56 -4.89 8.89
N ASP A 32 11.80 -6.20 8.82
CA ASP A 32 12.58 -6.94 9.82
C ASP A 32 14.09 -6.94 9.57
N ARG A 33 14.58 -6.32 8.49
CA ARG A 33 15.99 -6.36 8.09
C ARG A 33 16.73 -5.09 8.49
N GLU A 34 17.78 -5.23 9.28
CA GLU A 34 18.63 -4.10 9.66
C GLU A 34 19.40 -3.55 8.45
N LEU A 35 19.41 -2.22 8.30
CA LEU A 35 20.17 -1.51 7.29
C LEU A 35 21.65 -1.43 7.70
N PRO A 36 22.61 -1.83 6.85
CA PRO A 36 24.03 -1.70 7.12
C PRO A 36 24.49 -0.25 6.91
N LEU A 37 24.22 0.62 7.87
CA LEU A 37 24.56 2.04 7.83
C LEU A 37 25.88 2.30 8.54
N THR A 38 26.76 3.08 7.90
CA THR A 38 27.87 3.74 8.60
C THR A 38 27.31 4.77 9.58
N PRO A 39 28.11 5.23 10.58
CA PRO A 39 27.67 6.27 11.50
C PRO A 39 27.16 7.53 10.79
N ARG A 40 27.79 7.93 9.68
CA ARG A 40 27.40 9.11 8.91
C ARG A 40 26.15 8.92 8.07
N GLU A 41 25.98 7.75 7.45
CA GLU A 41 24.72 7.45 6.77
C GLU A 41 23.56 7.36 7.76
N PHE A 42 23.79 6.88 8.97
CA PHE A 42 22.79 6.89 10.05
C PHE A 42 22.38 8.32 10.42
N ASP A 43 23.35 9.20 10.69
CA ASP A 43 23.07 10.59 11.05
C ASP A 43 22.32 11.31 9.92
N LEU A 44 22.75 11.08 8.67
CA LEU A 44 22.12 11.62 7.48
C LEU A 44 20.68 11.12 7.31
N LEU A 45 20.45 9.81 7.46
CA LEU A 45 19.10 9.24 7.41
C LEU A 45 18.21 9.80 8.51
N ASN A 46 18.71 9.91 9.74
CA ASN A 46 17.97 10.48 10.86
C ASN A 46 17.55 11.94 10.59
N VAL A 47 18.44 12.76 10.01
CA VAL A 47 18.09 14.14 9.58
C VAL A 47 16.98 14.13 8.53
N PHE A 48 17.07 13.26 7.52
CA PHE A 48 16.03 13.17 6.50
C PHE A 48 14.68 12.70 7.04
N LEU A 49 14.66 11.67 7.90
CA LEU A 49 13.41 11.16 8.50
C LEU A 49 12.74 12.20 9.43
N LEU A 50 13.53 12.98 10.17
CA LEU A 50 12.99 14.07 11.01
C LEU A 50 12.40 15.23 10.20
N ASN A 51 12.73 15.32 8.91
CA ASN A 51 12.33 16.40 8.00
C ASN A 51 11.70 15.83 6.74
N GLU A 52 10.97 14.72 6.86
CA GLU A 52 10.21 14.10 5.78
C GLU A 52 9.31 15.14 5.10
N GLY A 53 9.21 15.07 3.76
CA GLY A 53 8.46 16.03 2.95
C GLY A 53 9.07 17.45 2.86
N THR A 54 10.14 17.76 3.61
CA THR A 54 10.76 19.08 3.66
C THR A 54 12.03 19.14 2.80
N VAL A 55 12.17 20.19 1.99
CA VAL A 55 13.40 20.43 1.22
C VAL A 55 14.48 21.00 2.13
N LEU A 56 15.64 20.33 2.18
CA LEU A 56 16.81 20.75 2.95
C LEU A 56 17.96 21.15 2.03
N SER A 57 18.58 22.31 2.28
CA SER A 57 19.81 22.71 1.62
C SER A 57 20.99 21.84 2.08
N ARG A 58 22.05 21.74 1.26
CA ARG A 58 23.27 20.99 1.60
C ARG A 58 23.90 21.50 2.89
N ASP A 59 23.96 22.81 3.10
CA ASP A 59 24.51 23.41 4.32
C ASP A 59 23.71 23.03 5.56
N ARG A 60 22.37 23.01 5.45
CA ARG A 60 21.49 22.61 6.55
C ARG A 60 21.64 21.13 6.88
N ILE A 61 21.75 20.27 5.86
CA ILE A 61 22.01 18.83 6.04
C ILE A 61 23.37 18.63 6.70
N LEU A 62 24.40 19.32 6.21
CA LEU A 62 25.76 19.21 6.72
C LEU A 62 25.83 19.62 8.19
N ALA A 63 25.28 20.79 8.54
CA ALA A 63 25.25 21.28 9.90
C ALA A 63 24.51 20.33 10.86
N ALA A 64 23.41 19.72 10.40
CA ALA A 64 22.59 18.82 11.21
C ALA A 64 23.23 17.42 11.40
N ALA A 65 23.82 16.83 10.34
CA ALA A 65 24.34 15.45 10.38
C ALA A 65 25.83 15.36 10.78
N TRP A 66 26.65 16.37 10.46
CA TRP A 66 28.08 16.41 10.86
C TRP A 66 28.33 17.24 12.12
N GLY A 67 27.39 18.12 12.47
CA GLY A 67 27.46 19.00 13.63
C GLY A 67 28.16 20.33 13.33
N ALA A 68 27.86 21.35 14.14
CA ALA A 68 28.28 22.75 13.93
C ALA A 68 29.80 23.01 13.91
N ARG A 69 30.63 22.02 14.30
CA ARG A 69 32.10 22.14 14.33
C ARG A 69 32.79 21.45 13.15
N PHE A 70 32.02 20.86 12.23
CA PHE A 70 32.59 20.22 11.06
C PHE A 70 33.06 21.27 10.06
N VAL A 71 34.36 21.25 9.73
CA VAL A 71 34.96 22.07 8.67
C VAL A 71 35.08 21.18 7.44
N GLY A 72 34.13 21.29 6.52
CA GLY A 72 34.17 20.55 5.26
C GLY A 72 33.20 21.11 4.24
N GLU A 73 33.36 20.67 2.98
CA GLU A 73 32.57 21.19 1.87
C GLU A 73 31.16 20.60 1.82
N PRO A 74 30.13 21.38 1.47
CA PRO A 74 28.75 20.90 1.30
C PRO A 74 28.62 19.74 0.30
N LYS A 75 29.58 19.59 -0.62
CA LYS A 75 29.67 18.48 -1.57
C LYS A 75 29.80 17.10 -0.91
N THR A 76 30.27 17.01 0.33
CA THR A 76 30.33 15.73 1.05
C THR A 76 28.94 15.13 1.24
N VAL A 77 27.90 15.96 1.39
CA VAL A 77 26.51 15.51 1.49
C VAL A 77 26.13 14.68 0.26
N ASP A 78 26.53 15.11 -0.94
CA ASP A 78 26.17 14.45 -2.19
C ASP A 78 26.75 13.03 -2.27
N VAL A 79 27.98 12.85 -1.78
CA VAL A 79 28.66 11.54 -1.71
C VAL A 79 27.90 10.60 -0.76
N HIS A 80 27.56 11.07 0.43
CA HIS A 80 26.83 10.25 1.41
C HIS A 80 25.38 9.99 0.99
N VAL A 81 24.72 10.91 0.30
CA VAL A 81 23.41 10.66 -0.33
C VAL A 81 23.52 9.58 -1.40
N ALA A 82 24.58 9.60 -2.21
CA ALA A 82 24.81 8.58 -3.23
C ALA A 82 25.00 7.17 -2.62
N TRP A 83 25.69 7.07 -1.47
CA TRP A 83 25.85 5.80 -0.75
C TRP A 83 24.59 5.35 0.00
N LEU A 84 23.82 6.30 0.53
CA LEU A 84 22.60 6.00 1.28
C LEU A 84 21.46 5.52 0.37
N ARG A 85 21.25 6.15 -0.79
CA ARG A 85 20.16 5.81 -1.72
C ARG A 85 19.96 4.32 -2.02
N PRO A 86 20.98 3.56 -2.46
CA PRO A 86 20.79 2.14 -2.77
C PRO A 86 20.33 1.33 -1.55
N LYS A 87 20.68 1.76 -0.33
CA LYS A 87 20.25 1.11 0.92
C LYS A 87 18.77 1.37 1.23
N LEU A 88 18.16 2.37 0.60
CA LEU A 88 16.76 2.77 0.81
C LEU A 88 15.81 2.23 -0.27
N GLU A 89 16.27 1.53 -1.31
CA GLU A 89 15.41 1.14 -2.44
C GLU A 89 14.19 0.29 -2.03
N ALA A 90 14.36 -0.64 -1.08
CA ALA A 90 13.28 -1.51 -0.59
C ALA A 90 12.39 -0.85 0.48
N SER A 91 12.67 0.40 0.84
CA SER A 91 12.11 1.04 2.03
C SER A 91 10.83 1.83 1.78
N GLY A 92 10.45 2.04 0.51
CA GLY A 92 9.28 2.88 0.18
C GLY A 92 9.51 4.36 0.41
N VAL A 93 10.76 4.82 0.57
CA VAL A 93 11.11 6.24 0.57
C VAL A 93 12.16 6.52 -0.48
N ARG A 94 12.24 7.77 -0.94
CA ARG A 94 13.27 8.22 -1.89
C ARG A 94 13.82 9.57 -1.49
N ILE A 95 15.15 9.69 -1.56
CA ILE A 95 15.83 10.99 -1.47
C ILE A 95 15.85 11.63 -2.86
N THR A 96 14.94 12.56 -3.12
CA THR A 96 14.84 13.34 -4.36
C THR A 96 15.84 14.50 -4.35
N THR A 97 16.58 14.68 -5.45
CA THR A 97 17.42 15.87 -5.66
C THR A 97 16.57 17.00 -6.23
N LEU A 98 16.52 18.15 -5.56
CA LEU A 98 16.01 19.39 -6.13
C LEU A 98 17.20 20.23 -6.60
N ARG A 99 17.43 20.25 -7.92
CA ARG A 99 18.60 20.91 -8.53
C ARG A 99 18.70 22.38 -8.08
N GLY A 100 19.89 22.79 -7.65
CA GLY A 100 20.14 24.15 -7.16
C GLY A 100 19.65 24.44 -5.74
N ILE A 101 18.85 23.56 -5.13
CA ILE A 101 18.25 23.78 -3.80
C ILE A 101 18.84 22.80 -2.77
N GLY A 102 18.76 21.50 -3.03
CA GLY A 102 19.20 20.48 -2.07
C GLY A 102 18.48 19.15 -2.25
N TYR A 103 18.10 18.54 -1.13
CA TYR A 103 17.49 17.21 -1.10
C TYR A 103 16.21 17.21 -0.26
N ARG A 104 15.31 16.30 -0.62
CA ARG A 104 14.11 15.99 0.16
C ARG A 104 13.96 14.48 0.24
N LEU A 105 13.60 13.97 1.41
CA LEU A 105 13.13 12.60 1.54
C LEU A 105 11.61 12.64 1.36
N ASP A 106 11.15 11.94 0.34
CA ASP A 106 9.73 11.72 0.08
C ASP A 106 9.43 10.27 0.50
N GLU A 107 8.38 10.05 1.29
CA GLU A 107 7.73 8.75 1.22
C GLU A 107 7.26 8.57 -0.22
N LEU A 108 7.78 7.54 -0.90
CA LEU A 108 7.15 7.13 -2.15
C LEU A 108 5.77 6.71 -1.70
N GLU A 109 4.72 7.43 -2.12
CA GLU A 109 3.34 7.07 -1.78
C GLU A 109 3.28 5.56 -1.82
N ARG A 110 2.89 4.91 -0.71
CA ARG A 110 2.48 3.52 -0.78
C ARG A 110 1.44 3.54 -1.90
N ALA A 111 1.81 3.09 -3.10
CA ALA A 111 0.87 2.98 -4.19
C ALA A 111 -0.24 2.14 -3.58
N ARG A 112 -1.40 2.79 -3.37
CA ARG A 112 -2.53 2.14 -2.69
C ARG A 112 -2.71 0.81 -3.40
N PRO A 113 -2.75 -0.32 -2.69
CA PRO A 113 -2.86 -1.59 -3.37
C PRO A 113 -4.03 -1.52 -4.36
N ARG A 114 -3.77 -1.84 -5.62
CA ARG A 114 -4.77 -1.78 -6.69
C ARG A 114 -5.38 -3.16 -6.82
N VAL A 115 -6.56 -3.33 -6.25
CA VAL A 115 -7.27 -4.62 -6.23
C VAL A 115 -8.30 -4.64 -7.34
N LEU A 116 -8.19 -5.65 -8.20
CA LEU A 116 -9.13 -5.89 -9.30
C LEU A 116 -9.94 -7.17 -9.06
N PHE A 117 -11.26 -7.02 -8.92
CA PHE A 117 -12.20 -8.13 -8.88
C PHE A 117 -12.80 -8.41 -10.26
N VAL A 118 -12.70 -9.64 -10.75
CA VAL A 118 -13.20 -10.03 -12.07
C VAL A 118 -14.26 -11.12 -11.94
N CYS A 119 -15.43 -10.93 -12.55
CA CYS A 119 -16.41 -12.00 -12.77
C CYS A 119 -16.97 -11.89 -14.19
N VAL A 120 -17.77 -12.82 -14.70
CA VAL A 120 -18.19 -12.79 -16.11
C VAL A 120 -18.95 -11.49 -16.45
N GLU A 121 -20.00 -11.17 -15.69
CA GLU A 121 -20.94 -10.10 -16.03
C GLU A 121 -20.70 -8.77 -15.31
N ASN A 122 -19.80 -8.73 -14.34
CA ASN A 122 -19.60 -7.59 -13.43
C ASN A 122 -20.91 -7.00 -12.84
N ALA A 123 -21.86 -7.88 -12.54
CA ALA A 123 -23.18 -7.51 -12.07
C ALA A 123 -23.60 -8.18 -10.75
N GLY A 124 -22.70 -8.99 -10.17
CA GLY A 124 -22.94 -9.69 -8.90
C GLY A 124 -21.66 -9.81 -8.07
N ARG A 125 -21.01 -10.97 -8.13
CA ARG A 125 -19.83 -11.34 -7.31
C ARG A 125 -18.76 -10.24 -7.21
N SER A 126 -18.23 -9.78 -8.34
CA SER A 126 -17.17 -8.75 -8.34
C SER A 126 -17.65 -7.38 -7.86
N GLN A 127 -18.94 -7.05 -8.01
CA GLN A 127 -19.53 -5.81 -7.48
C GLN A 127 -19.66 -5.88 -5.95
N ILE A 128 -20.14 -7.00 -5.42
CA ILE A 128 -20.23 -7.26 -3.97
C ILE A 128 -18.83 -7.14 -3.33
N ALA A 129 -17.84 -7.82 -3.91
CA ALA A 129 -16.47 -7.83 -3.39
C ALA A 129 -15.84 -6.43 -3.40
N ALA A 130 -15.96 -5.71 -4.51
CA ALA A 130 -15.45 -4.35 -4.63
C ALA A 130 -16.12 -3.40 -3.63
N ALA A 131 -17.43 -3.53 -3.43
CA ALA A 131 -18.16 -2.67 -2.51
C ALA A 131 -17.78 -2.90 -1.04
N PHE A 132 -17.63 -4.16 -0.62
CA PHE A 132 -17.12 -4.45 0.72
C PHE A 132 -15.69 -3.94 0.91
N LEU A 133 -14.79 -4.18 -0.05
CA LEU A 133 -13.41 -3.76 0.11
C LEU A 133 -13.29 -2.24 0.16
N LYS A 134 -14.01 -1.51 -0.71
CA LYS A 134 -14.08 -0.04 -0.66
C LYS A 134 -14.55 0.47 0.71
N ARG A 135 -15.61 -0.15 1.27
CA ARG A 135 -16.14 0.24 2.59
C ARG A 135 -15.14 -0.04 3.72
N MET A 136 -14.47 -1.19 3.68
CA MET A 136 -13.59 -1.63 4.76
C MET A 136 -12.20 -1.01 4.70
N SER A 137 -11.70 -0.65 3.52
CA SER A 137 -10.36 -0.09 3.36
C SER A 137 -10.24 1.39 3.72
N ASP A 138 -11.37 2.10 3.84
CA ASP A 138 -11.40 3.54 4.14
C ASP A 138 -10.45 4.37 3.25
N GLY A 139 -10.40 4.01 1.96
CA GLY A 139 -9.55 4.67 0.96
C GLY A 139 -8.08 4.25 0.99
N SER A 140 -7.68 3.29 1.82
CA SER A 140 -6.30 2.76 1.85
C SER A 140 -5.96 1.83 0.67
N VAL A 141 -6.97 1.44 -0.13
CA VAL A 141 -6.87 0.51 -1.26
C VAL A 141 -7.63 1.11 -2.45
N ASP A 142 -7.03 1.07 -3.64
CA ASP A 142 -7.70 1.43 -4.89
C ASP A 142 -8.42 0.19 -5.42
N VAL A 143 -9.76 0.25 -5.48
CA VAL A 143 -10.59 -0.92 -5.75
C VAL A 143 -11.33 -0.79 -7.07
N GLU A 144 -11.14 -1.77 -7.94
CA GLU A 144 -11.81 -1.87 -9.23
C GLU A 144 -12.51 -3.24 -9.39
N SER A 145 -13.59 -3.27 -10.18
CA SER A 145 -14.25 -4.51 -10.58
C SER A 145 -14.53 -4.50 -12.07
N ALA A 146 -14.42 -5.63 -12.76
CA ALA A 146 -14.69 -5.70 -14.20
C ALA A 146 -15.31 -7.04 -14.62
N GLY A 147 -15.76 -7.08 -15.87
CA GLY A 147 -16.35 -8.26 -16.48
C GLY A 147 -15.81 -8.57 -17.87
N THR A 148 -15.68 -9.87 -18.18
CA THR A 148 -15.32 -10.33 -19.53
C THR A 148 -16.49 -10.12 -20.50
N ARG A 149 -17.74 -10.24 -20.01
CA ARG A 149 -18.98 -10.01 -20.75
C ARG A 149 -20.00 -9.23 -19.90
N PRO A 150 -19.80 -7.91 -19.68
CA PRO A 150 -20.59 -7.15 -18.73
C PRO A 150 -22.10 -7.13 -19.03
N ALA A 151 -22.92 -7.27 -17.99
CA ALA A 151 -24.36 -7.07 -18.10
C ALA A 151 -24.73 -5.59 -18.26
N LYS A 152 -26.01 -5.28 -18.47
CA LYS A 152 -26.47 -3.88 -18.60
C LYS A 152 -26.50 -3.12 -17.27
N ARG A 153 -26.75 -3.83 -16.16
CA ARG A 153 -26.89 -3.29 -14.80
C ARG A 153 -26.49 -4.36 -13.78
N VAL A 154 -26.19 -3.94 -12.56
CA VAL A 154 -26.07 -4.84 -11.41
C VAL A 154 -27.40 -5.57 -11.18
N HIS A 155 -27.34 -6.85 -10.81
CA HIS A 155 -28.53 -7.68 -10.63
C HIS A 155 -29.37 -7.16 -9.46
N SER A 156 -30.70 -7.16 -9.63
CA SER A 156 -31.65 -6.65 -8.63
C SER A 156 -31.51 -7.38 -7.30
N GLU A 157 -31.41 -8.71 -7.32
CA GLU A 157 -31.25 -9.54 -6.14
C GLU A 157 -29.96 -9.24 -5.37
N VAL A 158 -28.90 -8.79 -6.08
CA VAL A 158 -27.65 -8.36 -5.48
C VAL A 158 -27.81 -6.96 -4.86
N ILE A 159 -28.47 -6.03 -5.54
CA ILE A 159 -28.77 -4.71 -5.01
C ILE A 159 -29.59 -4.82 -3.71
N ASP A 160 -30.63 -5.66 -3.72
CA ASP A 160 -31.54 -5.84 -2.59
C ASP A 160 -30.80 -6.36 -1.35
N VAL A 161 -30.00 -7.42 -1.48
CA VAL A 161 -29.25 -7.96 -0.31
C VAL A 161 -28.11 -7.06 0.16
N MET A 162 -27.55 -6.22 -0.72
CA MET A 162 -26.49 -5.29 -0.34
C MET A 162 -27.06 -4.07 0.40
N ARG A 163 -28.27 -3.65 0.07
CA ARG A 163 -28.98 -2.59 0.82
C ARG A 163 -29.28 -3.00 2.26
N GLU A 164 -29.53 -4.28 2.51
CA GLU A 164 -29.70 -4.82 3.89
C GLU A 164 -28.48 -4.54 4.78
N VAL A 165 -27.27 -4.48 4.21
CA VAL A 165 -26.01 -4.18 4.92
C VAL A 165 -25.56 -2.73 4.72
N GLY A 166 -26.44 -1.85 4.22
CA GLY A 166 -26.18 -0.41 4.06
C GLY A 166 -25.34 -0.03 2.85
N ILE A 167 -25.27 -0.89 1.82
CA ILE A 167 -24.51 -0.62 0.59
C ILE A 167 -25.50 -0.59 -0.60
N ASP A 168 -25.66 0.57 -1.25
CA ASP A 168 -26.50 0.68 -2.45
C ASP A 168 -25.67 0.58 -3.74
N LEU A 169 -25.89 -0.50 -4.50
CA LEU A 169 -25.22 -0.75 -5.78
C LEU A 169 -26.06 -0.30 -6.99
N SER A 170 -27.20 0.35 -6.79
CA SER A 170 -28.12 0.70 -7.88
C SER A 170 -27.54 1.64 -8.93
N ASN A 171 -26.55 2.45 -8.56
CA ASN A 171 -25.85 3.38 -9.44
C ASN A 171 -24.56 2.79 -10.04
N GLU A 172 -24.11 1.62 -9.56
CA GLU A 172 -22.93 0.95 -10.10
C GLU A 172 -23.23 0.41 -11.50
N ARG A 173 -22.21 0.45 -12.35
CA ARG A 173 -22.33 0.03 -13.75
C ARG A 173 -21.35 -1.09 -14.05
N PRO A 174 -21.84 -2.24 -14.56
CA PRO A 174 -20.94 -3.26 -15.09
C PRO A 174 -20.05 -2.67 -16.18
N LYS A 175 -18.75 -2.97 -16.11
CA LYS A 175 -17.73 -2.45 -17.03
C LYS A 175 -16.83 -3.55 -17.58
N VAL A 176 -16.35 -3.34 -18.80
CA VAL A 176 -15.49 -4.28 -19.52
C VAL A 176 -14.13 -4.36 -18.86
N LEU A 177 -13.60 -5.58 -18.72
CA LEU A 177 -12.22 -5.81 -18.31
C LEU A 177 -11.27 -5.31 -19.40
N SER A 178 -10.56 -4.22 -19.12
CA SER A 178 -9.58 -3.64 -20.02
C SER A 178 -8.16 -4.15 -19.72
N ALA A 179 -7.29 -4.10 -20.72
CA ALA A 179 -5.86 -4.40 -20.54
C ALA A 179 -5.21 -3.45 -19.53
N GLU A 180 -5.61 -2.18 -19.49
CA GLU A 180 -5.12 -1.20 -18.52
C GLU A 180 -5.42 -1.63 -17.09
N MET A 181 -6.66 -2.06 -16.81
CA MET A 181 -7.04 -2.57 -15.48
C MET A 181 -6.21 -3.81 -15.11
N ALA A 182 -6.06 -4.75 -16.05
CA ALA A 182 -5.32 -5.99 -15.84
C ALA A 182 -3.82 -5.76 -15.56
N MET A 183 -3.23 -4.76 -16.22
CA MET A 183 -1.82 -4.42 -16.05
C MET A 183 -1.55 -3.54 -14.83
N ALA A 184 -2.52 -2.73 -14.42
CA ALA A 184 -2.36 -1.80 -13.30
C ALA A 184 -2.64 -2.44 -11.93
N ALA A 185 -3.41 -3.53 -11.88
CA ALA A 185 -3.73 -4.21 -10.64
C ALA A 185 -2.50 -4.86 -10.01
N THR A 186 -2.29 -4.61 -8.72
CA THR A 186 -1.25 -5.27 -7.91
C THR A 186 -1.77 -6.54 -7.22
N ARG A 187 -3.10 -6.73 -7.22
CA ARG A 187 -3.76 -7.95 -6.74
C ARG A 187 -5.01 -8.21 -7.58
N VAL A 188 -5.15 -9.44 -8.07
CA VAL A 188 -6.27 -9.83 -8.94
C VAL A 188 -7.01 -10.99 -8.33
N VAL A 189 -8.34 -10.86 -8.24
CA VAL A 189 -9.23 -11.91 -7.77
C VAL A 189 -10.28 -12.19 -8.85
N THR A 190 -10.32 -13.43 -9.35
CA THR A 190 -11.33 -13.90 -10.29
C THR A 190 -12.42 -14.68 -9.57
N MET A 191 -13.63 -14.67 -10.14
CA MET A 191 -14.79 -15.38 -9.61
C MET A 191 -15.60 -15.97 -10.76
N GLY A 192 -15.30 -17.24 -11.08
CA GLY A 192 -16.03 -18.01 -12.10
C GLY A 192 -15.90 -17.48 -13.52
N CYS A 193 -14.76 -16.86 -13.85
CA CYS A 193 -14.33 -16.67 -15.24
C CYS A 193 -13.34 -17.77 -15.55
N GLU A 194 -13.53 -18.48 -16.65
CA GLU A 194 -12.48 -19.39 -17.13
C GLU A 194 -11.26 -18.55 -17.53
N ALA A 195 -10.06 -18.99 -17.14
CA ALA A 195 -8.82 -18.23 -17.32
C ALA A 195 -8.54 -17.86 -18.79
N GLU A 196 -9.12 -18.61 -19.73
CA GLU A 196 -8.99 -18.41 -21.18
C GLU A 196 -9.69 -17.15 -21.70
N GLU A 197 -10.71 -16.64 -21.00
CA GLU A 197 -11.43 -15.41 -21.40
C GLU A 197 -10.79 -14.13 -20.84
N CYS A 198 -9.82 -14.26 -19.93
CA CYS A 198 -9.18 -13.13 -19.30
C CYS A 198 -7.87 -12.74 -20.01
N PRO A 199 -7.54 -11.44 -20.12
CA PRO A 199 -6.23 -11.01 -20.58
C PRO A 199 -5.14 -11.48 -19.60
N VAL A 200 -3.89 -11.44 -20.05
CA VAL A 200 -2.74 -11.63 -19.17
C VAL A 200 -2.73 -10.55 -18.10
N PHE A 201 -2.65 -10.96 -16.84
CA PHE A 201 -2.50 -10.06 -15.70
C PHE A 201 -1.03 -9.89 -15.35
N ALA A 202 -0.64 -8.68 -14.94
CA ALA A 202 0.72 -8.40 -14.47
C ALA A 202 1.01 -8.97 -13.07
N SER A 203 -0.05 -9.28 -12.32
CA SER A 203 0.00 -9.77 -10.95
C SER A 203 -0.55 -11.19 -10.83
N PRO A 204 -0.15 -11.98 -9.82
CA PRO A 204 -0.75 -13.27 -9.54
C PRO A 204 -2.26 -13.19 -9.39
N VAL A 205 -2.95 -14.18 -9.95
CA VAL A 205 -4.42 -14.28 -9.93
C VAL A 205 -4.85 -15.30 -8.89
N GLU A 206 -5.80 -14.92 -8.04
CA GLU A 206 -6.46 -15.80 -7.10
C GLU A 206 -7.90 -16.06 -7.56
N ASP A 207 -8.31 -17.31 -7.70
CA ASP A 207 -9.70 -17.66 -8.00
C ASP A 207 -10.43 -18.03 -6.71
N TRP A 208 -11.52 -17.33 -6.43
CA TRP A 208 -12.36 -17.64 -5.27
C TRP A 208 -13.40 -18.72 -5.53
N GLY A 209 -13.71 -19.05 -6.79
CA GLY A 209 -14.65 -20.13 -7.11
C GLY A 209 -16.09 -19.89 -6.61
N ILE A 210 -16.49 -18.63 -6.42
CA ILE A 210 -17.76 -18.28 -5.79
C ILE A 210 -18.94 -18.55 -6.73
N ARG A 211 -20.01 -19.14 -6.19
CA ARG A 211 -21.26 -19.44 -6.91
C ARG A 211 -21.87 -18.17 -7.54
N ASN A 212 -22.41 -18.30 -8.75
CA ASN A 212 -23.11 -17.19 -9.41
C ASN A 212 -24.44 -16.86 -8.69
N PRO A 213 -24.67 -15.60 -8.23
CA PRO A 213 -25.91 -15.21 -7.58
C PRO A 213 -27.10 -15.00 -8.52
N ALA A 214 -26.87 -14.92 -9.84
CA ALA A 214 -27.90 -14.58 -10.82
C ALA A 214 -29.15 -15.47 -10.72
N GLY A 215 -30.32 -14.86 -10.52
CA GLY A 215 -31.62 -15.54 -10.46
C GLY A 215 -31.83 -16.42 -9.22
N LEU A 216 -30.93 -16.37 -8.23
CA LEU A 216 -31.10 -17.10 -6.98
C LEU A 216 -32.04 -16.37 -6.01
N PRO A 217 -32.73 -17.10 -5.11
CA PRO A 217 -33.56 -16.48 -4.10
C PRO A 217 -32.71 -15.74 -3.06
N ALA A 218 -33.27 -14.70 -2.44
CA ALA A 218 -32.55 -13.81 -1.51
C ALA A 218 -31.73 -14.55 -0.42
N PRO A 219 -32.21 -15.64 0.23
CA PRO A 219 -31.40 -16.38 1.20
C PRO A 219 -30.08 -16.90 0.62
N ALA A 220 -30.09 -17.46 -0.59
CA ALA A 220 -28.89 -17.97 -1.25
C ALA A 220 -27.95 -16.83 -1.69
N VAL A 221 -28.50 -15.68 -2.09
CA VAL A 221 -27.68 -14.50 -2.43
C VAL A 221 -27.03 -13.91 -1.17
N ARG A 222 -27.70 -13.97 -0.01
CA ARG A 222 -27.10 -13.58 1.29
C ARG A 222 -25.93 -14.49 1.66
N GLU A 223 -26.06 -15.80 1.49
CA GLU A 223 -24.94 -16.74 1.73
C GLU A 223 -23.72 -16.38 0.87
N ILE A 224 -23.94 -16.08 -0.42
CA ILE A 224 -22.87 -15.64 -1.33
C ILE A 224 -22.27 -14.31 -0.88
N ARG A 225 -23.11 -13.33 -0.49
CA ARG A 225 -22.67 -12.03 0.01
C ARG A 225 -21.77 -12.20 1.24
N ASP A 226 -22.19 -13.01 2.19
CA ASP A 226 -21.51 -13.19 3.47
C ASP A 226 -20.19 -13.97 3.29
N GLU A 227 -20.16 -14.93 2.36
CA GLU A 227 -18.91 -15.60 1.94
C GLU A 227 -17.92 -14.58 1.35
N ILE A 228 -18.38 -13.74 0.41
CA ILE A 228 -17.54 -12.70 -0.20
C ILE A 228 -17.03 -11.73 0.88
N GLU A 229 -17.87 -11.30 1.81
CA GLU A 229 -17.48 -10.41 2.90
C GLU A 229 -16.33 -11.01 3.74
N SER A 230 -16.46 -12.29 4.10
CA SER A 230 -15.44 -13.01 4.87
C SER A 230 -14.10 -13.05 4.13
N ARG A 231 -14.10 -13.39 2.84
CA ARG A 231 -12.88 -13.41 2.02
C ARG A 231 -12.27 -12.03 1.82
N VAL A 232 -13.09 -11.00 1.64
CA VAL A 232 -12.63 -9.60 1.55
C VAL A 232 -11.94 -9.16 2.85
N ARG A 233 -12.45 -9.57 4.02
CA ARG A 233 -11.83 -9.26 5.31
C ARG A 233 -10.43 -9.89 5.44
N VAL A 234 -10.28 -11.13 4.99
CA VAL A 234 -8.96 -11.81 4.92
C VAL A 234 -8.04 -11.06 3.96
N LEU A 235 -8.52 -10.79 2.74
CA LEU A 235 -7.75 -10.06 1.73
C LEU A 235 -7.26 -8.70 2.25
N LEU A 236 -8.11 -7.92 2.91
CA LEU A 236 -7.72 -6.62 3.46
C LEU A 236 -6.60 -6.74 4.51
N SER A 237 -6.62 -7.78 5.33
CA SER A 237 -5.55 -8.04 6.31
C SER A 237 -4.21 -8.37 5.65
N GLU A 238 -4.23 -9.02 4.48
CA GLU A 238 -3.02 -9.32 3.70
C GLU A 238 -2.44 -8.07 3.00
N LEU A 239 -3.31 -7.12 2.65
CA LEU A 239 -2.92 -5.88 1.96
C LEU A 239 -2.33 -4.82 2.89
N ASN A 240 -2.70 -4.86 4.17
CA ASN A 240 -2.24 -3.94 5.22
C ASN A 240 -1.45 -4.70 6.32
N PRO A 241 -0.23 -5.21 6.02
CA PRO A 241 0.62 -5.85 7.02
C PRO A 241 1.18 -4.86 8.05
#